data_AF-R8QE71-F1
#
_entry.id   AF-R8QE71-F1
#
_cell.length_a   1.000
_cell.length_b   1.000
_cell.length_c   1.000
_cell.angle_alpha   90.00
_cell.angle_beta   90.00
_cell.angle_gamma   90.00
#
_symmetry.space_group_name_H-M   'P 1'
#
loop_
_entity.id
_entity.type
_entity.pdbx_description
1 polymer ?
#
loop_
_entity_poly.entity_id
_entity_poly.type
_entity_poly.pdbx_seq_one_letter_code
_entity_poly.pdbx_strand_id
1 'polypeptide(L)'
;MDEGCALIDIYQPLYWKKISGQEMSLSSAMRKYEYDSINERMLDHWWNPNYPNDIVTQSLRCYSVEEISDLCTEAGLSIVGFFPGGAFDFEQSRYKEQASLYDCLSYRIKVKKK
;
A
#
# COMPACT_ATOMS: atom_id res chain seq x y z
N MET A 1 18.36 20.13 21.28
CA MET A 1 18.76 19.50 20.01
C MET A 1 17.53 18.78 19.51
N ASP A 2 16.96 19.15 18.37
CA ASP A 2 15.73 18.51 17.89
C ASP A 2 16.04 17.05 17.54
N GLU A 3 15.31 16.13 18.17
CA GLU A 3 15.38 14.71 17.84
C GLU A 3 14.88 14.49 16.41
N GLY A 4 15.74 13.91 15.57
CA GLY A 4 15.41 13.57 14.19
C GLY A 4 14.18 12.66 14.12
N CYS A 5 13.39 12.83 13.07
CA CYS A 5 12.24 11.98 12.78
C CYS A 5 12.28 11.48 11.34
N ALA A 6 11.65 10.33 11.10
CA ALA A 6 11.48 9.77 9.76
C ALA A 6 9.99 9.54 9.46
N LEU A 7 9.67 9.56 8.17
CA LEU A 7 8.35 9.24 7.65
C LEU A 7 8.47 7.99 6.78
N ILE A 8 7.57 7.02 6.97
CA ILE A 8 7.57 5.76 6.24
C ILE A 8 6.17 5.55 5.66
N ASP A 9 6.09 5.36 4.34
CA ASP A 9 4.84 5.00 3.64
C ASP A 9 4.69 3.48 3.59
N ILE A 10 3.52 2.99 3.96
CA ILE A 10 3.25 1.58 4.17
C ILE A 10 1.95 1.21 3.47
N TYR A 11 1.99 0.13 2.69
CA TYR A 11 0.83 -0.39 1.99
C TYR A 11 -0.06 -1.16 2.97
N GLN A 12 -1.36 -0.83 3.00
CA GLN A 12 -2.34 -1.38 3.94
C GLN A 12 -2.85 -2.74 3.48
N PRO A 13 -2.51 -3.86 4.16
CA PRO A 13 -2.85 -5.21 3.69
C PRO A 13 -4.36 -5.43 3.49
N LEU A 14 -5.23 -4.88 4.35
CA LEU A 14 -6.68 -5.11 4.23
C LEU A 14 -7.26 -4.54 2.94
N TYR A 15 -6.80 -3.35 2.53
CA TYR A 15 -7.22 -2.74 1.27
C TYR A 15 -6.78 -3.58 0.08
N TRP A 16 -5.50 -3.96 0.02
CA TRP A 16 -4.96 -4.71 -1.11
C TRP A 16 -5.50 -6.13 -1.22
N LYS A 17 -5.80 -6.78 -0.09
CA LYS A 17 -6.56 -8.04 -0.06
C LYS A 17 -7.94 -7.87 -0.68
N LYS A 18 -8.67 -6.83 -0.28
CA LYS A 18 -10.03 -6.54 -0.75
C LYS A 18 -10.09 -6.29 -2.26
N ILE A 19 -9.09 -5.62 -2.82
CA ILE A 19 -9.09 -5.23 -4.24
C ILE A 19 -8.26 -6.16 -5.13
N SER A 20 -7.80 -7.30 -4.61
CA SER A 20 -7.13 -8.33 -5.40
C SER A 20 -8.05 -8.83 -6.52
N GLY A 21 -7.49 -8.96 -7.73
CA GLY A 21 -8.22 -9.30 -8.95
C GLY A 21 -8.81 -8.11 -9.71
N GLN A 22 -8.72 -6.89 -9.18
CA GLN A 22 -9.21 -5.71 -9.90
C GLN A 22 -8.35 -5.39 -11.11
N GLU A 23 -9.00 -5.26 -12.27
CA GLU A 23 -8.38 -4.92 -13.55
C GLU A 23 -8.82 -3.54 -14.02
N MET A 24 -7.90 -2.82 -14.67
CA MET A 24 -8.14 -1.47 -15.19
C MET A 24 -7.50 -1.31 -16.57
N SER A 25 -8.23 -0.66 -17.47
CA SER A 25 -7.65 -0.15 -18.72
C SER A 25 -7.22 1.31 -18.52
N LEU A 26 -5.96 1.60 -18.79
CA LEU A 26 -5.33 2.90 -18.62
C LEU A 26 -4.72 3.34 -19.95
N SER A 27 -5.56 3.93 -20.81
CA SER A 27 -5.16 4.40 -22.15
C SER A 27 -4.44 3.30 -22.96
N SER A 28 -3.10 3.35 -23.03
CA SER A 28 -2.26 2.40 -23.76
C SER A 28 -1.77 1.20 -22.94
N ALA A 29 -2.20 1.05 -21.70
CA ALA A 29 -1.78 -0.03 -20.81
C ALA A 29 -2.98 -0.69 -20.14
N MET A 30 -2.81 -1.97 -19.80
CA MET A 30 -3.68 -2.69 -18.90
C MET A 30 -2.96 -2.88 -17.57
N ARG A 31 -3.74 -2.88 -16.48
CA ARG A 31 -3.26 -3.03 -15.12
C ARG A 31 -4.12 -4.05 -14.37
N LYS A 32 -3.50 -4.88 -13.53
CA LYS A 32 -4.19 -5.78 -12.60
C LYS A 32 -3.52 -5.75 -11.24
N TYR A 33 -4.32 -5.61 -10.19
CA TYR A 33 -3.84 -5.84 -8.83
C TYR A 33 -4.08 -7.28 -8.43
N GLU A 34 -3.09 -7.90 -7.80
CA GLU A 34 -3.23 -9.16 -7.09
C GLU A 34 -2.64 -9.02 -5.68
N TYR A 35 -2.90 -10.03 -4.84
CA TYR A 35 -2.39 -10.07 -3.48
C TYR A 35 -1.83 -11.46 -3.17
N ASP A 36 -0.54 -11.48 -2.85
CA ASP A 36 0.13 -12.67 -2.32
C ASP A 36 -0.12 -12.73 -0.82
N SER A 37 -1.03 -13.60 -0.39
CA SER A 37 -1.39 -13.78 1.02
C SER A 37 -0.37 -14.57 1.84
N ILE A 38 0.56 -15.28 1.19
CA ILE A 38 1.60 -16.04 1.89
C ILE A 38 2.69 -15.08 2.35
N ASN A 39 3.10 -14.17 1.47
CA ASN A 39 4.14 -13.19 1.76
C ASN A 39 3.59 -11.81 2.11
N GLU A 40 2.26 -11.64 2.13
CA GLU A 40 1.52 -10.41 2.42
C GLU A 40 1.98 -9.23 1.54
N ARG A 41 1.97 -9.46 0.21
CA ARG A 41 2.45 -8.50 -0.79
C ARG A 41 1.34 -8.07 -1.72
N MET A 42 1.26 -6.77 -1.97
CA MET A 42 0.54 -6.24 -3.12
C MET A 42 1.37 -6.52 -4.39
N LEU A 43 0.71 -7.06 -5.41
CA LEU A 43 1.26 -7.26 -6.74
C LEU A 43 0.53 -6.33 -7.72
N ASP A 44 1.29 -5.57 -8.48
CA ASP A 44 0.78 -4.61 -9.45
C ASP A 44 1.33 -4.97 -10.83
N HIS A 45 0.48 -5.60 -11.64
CA HIS A 45 0.80 -6.11 -12.95
C HIS A 45 0.44 -5.08 -14.02
N TRP A 46 1.36 -4.83 -14.94
CA TRP A 46 1.17 -3.93 -16.07
C TRP A 46 1.54 -4.64 -17.36
N TRP A 47 0.74 -4.46 -18.41
CA TRP A 47 1.06 -4.96 -19.74
C TRP A 47 0.50 -4.05 -20.84
N ASN A 48 1.09 -4.14 -22.04
CA ASN A 48 0.52 -3.53 -23.23
C ASN A 48 -0.62 -4.43 -23.75
N PRO A 49 -1.83 -3.93 -24.04
CA PRO A 49 -2.93 -4.76 -24.52
C PRO A 49 -2.63 -5.50 -25.84
N ASN A 50 -1.71 -4.99 -26.67
CA ASN A 50 -1.26 -5.66 -27.90
C ASN A 50 -0.25 -6.79 -27.64
N TYR A 51 0.34 -6.83 -26.44
CA TYR A 51 1.33 -7.81 -26.01
C TYR A 51 0.96 -8.35 -24.63
N PRO A 52 -0.16 -9.11 -24.50
CA PRO A 52 -0.74 -9.48 -23.21
C PRO A 52 0.13 -10.41 -22.36
N ASN A 53 1.16 -11.01 -22.95
CA ASN A 53 2.10 -11.88 -22.24
C ASN A 53 3.32 -11.13 -21.68
N ASP A 54 3.52 -9.87 -22.08
CA ASP A 54 4.68 -9.05 -21.67
C ASP A 54 4.35 -8.29 -20.37
N ILE A 55 4.14 -9.07 -19.30
CA ILE A 55 3.72 -8.53 -17.99
C ILE A 55 4.94 -8.07 -17.18
N VAL A 56 4.91 -6.82 -16.74
CA VAL A 56 5.83 -6.27 -15.72
C VAL A 56 5.09 -6.22 -14.39
N THR A 57 5.71 -6.74 -13.33
CA THR A 57 5.09 -6.80 -11.99
C THR A 57 5.90 -6.00 -10.99
N GLN A 58 5.28 -4.99 -10.36
CA GLN A 58 5.77 -4.42 -9.12
C GLN A 58 5.24 -5.25 -7.95
N SER A 59 6.10 -5.47 -6.95
CA SER A 59 5.75 -6.28 -5.79
C SER A 59 6.18 -5.55 -4.52
N LEU A 60 5.23 -5.28 -3.62
CA LEU A 60 5.42 -4.45 -2.43
C LEU A 60 4.89 -5.18 -1.19
N ARG A 61 5.73 -5.32 -0.15
CA ARG A 61 5.30 -5.89 1.13
C ARG A 61 4.35 -4.90 1.82
N CYS A 62 3.21 -5.40 2.25
CA CYS A 62 2.26 -4.65 3.07
C CYS A 62 2.56 -4.88 4.55
N TYR A 63 2.10 -4.03 5.46
CA TYR A 63 2.19 -4.28 6.90
C TYR A 63 0.93 -3.79 7.60
N SER A 64 0.38 -4.61 8.50
CA SER A 64 -0.66 -4.16 9.43
C SER A 64 -0.09 -3.13 10.42
N VAL A 65 -0.99 -2.43 11.11
CA VAL A 65 -0.59 -1.46 12.13
C VAL A 65 0.18 -2.13 13.26
N GLU A 66 -0.23 -3.35 13.63
CA GLU A 66 0.38 -4.18 14.64
C GLU A 66 1.77 -4.63 14.18
N GLU A 67 1.88 -5.21 12.97
CA GLU A 67 3.16 -5.68 12.42
C GLU A 67 4.21 -4.57 12.33
N ILE A 68 3.84 -3.38 11.84
CA ILE A 68 4.80 -2.27 11.76
C ILE A 68 5.17 -1.72 13.14
N SER A 69 4.23 -1.75 14.11
CA SER A 69 4.50 -1.30 15.47
C SER A 69 5.51 -2.21 16.17
N ASP A 70 5.41 -3.52 15.94
CA ASP A 70 6.35 -4.51 16.44
C ASP A 70 7.73 -4.34 15.80
N LEU A 71 7.80 -4.20 14.47
CA LEU A 71 9.05 -3.94 13.75
C LEU A 71 9.74 -2.64 14.20
N CYS A 72 8.97 -1.56 14.40
CA CYS A 72 9.53 -0.31 14.94
C CYS A 72 10.07 -0.52 16.36
N THR A 73 9.34 -1.29 17.18
CA THR A 73 9.75 -1.58 18.56
C THR A 73 11.07 -2.34 18.60
N GLU A 74 11.22 -3.37 17.78
CA GLU A 74 12.46 -4.15 17.62
C GLU A 74 13.62 -3.29 17.09
N ALA A 75 13.33 -2.35 16.19
CA ALA A 75 14.31 -1.43 15.63
C ALA A 75 14.70 -0.28 16.58
N GLY A 76 14.16 -0.22 17.80
CA GLY A 76 14.43 0.89 18.73
C GLY A 76 13.78 2.21 18.32
N LEU A 77 12.68 2.15 17.57
CA LEU A 77 11.91 3.30 17.11
C LEU A 77 10.55 3.36 17.80
N SER A 78 10.08 4.58 18.07
CA SER A 78 8.73 4.86 18.56
C SER A 78 7.90 5.49 17.45
N ILE A 79 6.72 4.94 17.18
CA ILE A 79 5.73 5.57 16.31
C ILE A 79 5.05 6.69 17.09
N VAL A 80 5.10 7.91 16.55
CA VAL A 80 4.53 9.13 17.18
C VAL A 80 3.36 9.70 16.38
N GLY A 81 2.95 9.04 15.30
CA GLY A 81 1.78 9.42 14.53
C GLY A 81 1.49 8.48 13.38
N PHE A 82 0.20 8.31 13.09
CA PHE A 82 -0.33 7.60 11.93
C PHE A 82 -1.12 8.59 11.06
N PHE A 83 -0.92 8.52 9.76
CA PHE A 83 -1.55 9.39 8.78
C PHE A 83 -2.12 8.51 7.67
N PRO A 84 -3.42 8.16 7.71
CA PRO A 84 -4.04 7.38 6.65
C PRO A 84 -4.04 8.17 5.34
N GLY A 85 -3.74 7.50 4.24
CA GLY A 85 -3.89 8.05 2.89
C GLY A 85 -5.31 7.90 2.35
N GLY A 86 -5.46 8.13 1.05
CA GLY A 86 -6.73 7.95 0.36
C GLY A 86 -7.01 6.51 -0.09
N ALA A 87 -8.19 6.32 -0.66
CA ALA A 87 -8.69 5.08 -1.23
C ALA A 87 -9.19 5.30 -2.66
N PHE A 88 -8.96 4.37 -3.59
CA PHE A 88 -9.65 4.40 -4.89
C PHE A 88 -11.01 3.71 -4.77
N ASP A 89 -12.06 4.42 -5.17
CA ASP A 89 -13.43 3.92 -5.28
C ASP A 89 -13.65 3.43 -6.72
N PHE A 90 -13.67 2.11 -6.90
CA PHE A 90 -13.82 1.48 -8.22
C PHE A 90 -15.25 1.59 -8.76
N GLU A 91 -16.27 1.64 -7.90
CA GLU A 91 -17.67 1.79 -8.33
C GLU A 91 -17.90 3.19 -8.91
N GLN A 92 -17.32 4.20 -8.27
CA GLN A 92 -17.47 5.60 -8.69
C GLN A 92 -16.31 6.07 -9.59
N SER A 93 -15.34 5.20 -9.86
CA SER A 93 -14.11 5.48 -10.62
C SER A 93 -13.41 6.77 -10.19
N ARG A 94 -13.29 6.98 -8.87
CA ARG A 94 -12.67 8.20 -8.31
C ARG A 94 -11.80 7.92 -7.11
N TYR A 95 -10.75 8.72 -6.97
CA TYR A 95 -9.92 8.71 -5.78
C TYR A 95 -10.57 9.51 -4.65
N LYS A 96 -10.69 8.90 -3.47
CA LYS A 96 -11.10 9.55 -2.21
C LYS A 96 -9.84 9.89 -1.44
N GLU A 97 -9.55 11.18 -1.28
CA GLU A 97 -8.31 11.63 -0.62
C GLU A 97 -8.21 11.23 0.86
N GLN A 98 -9.36 11.08 1.54
CA GLN A 98 -9.43 10.70 2.94
C GLN A 98 -10.13 9.35 3.07
N ALA A 99 -9.42 8.37 3.62
CA ALA A 99 -9.97 7.08 3.99
C ALA A 99 -9.59 6.75 5.44
N SER A 100 -10.26 5.75 6.02
CA SER A 100 -9.89 5.24 7.33
C SER A 100 -8.54 4.52 7.26
N LEU A 101 -7.86 4.35 8.40
CA LEU A 101 -6.59 3.62 8.48
C LEU A 101 -6.66 2.19 7.91
N TYR A 102 -7.83 1.55 7.99
CA TYR A 102 -8.05 0.18 7.53
C TYR A 102 -8.61 0.10 6.09
N ASP A 103 -9.07 1.24 5.53
CA ASP A 103 -9.64 1.32 4.17
C ASP A 103 -8.74 2.07 3.17
N CYS A 104 -7.65 2.69 3.61
CA CYS A 104 -6.74 3.42 2.74
C CYS A 104 -5.85 2.48 1.91
N LEU A 105 -5.35 2.93 0.74
CA LEU A 105 -4.32 2.21 -0.04
C LEU A 105 -3.05 2.03 0.78
N SER A 106 -2.66 3.11 1.45
CA SER A 106 -1.43 3.19 2.23
C SER A 106 -1.64 4.18 3.36
N TYR A 107 -0.86 3.98 4.42
CA TYR A 107 -0.77 4.92 5.53
C TYR A 107 0.70 5.27 5.75
N ARG A 108 0.91 6.46 6.30
CA ARG A 108 2.23 6.94 6.67
C ARG A 108 2.37 6.89 8.19
N ILE A 109 3.52 6.42 8.66
CA ILE A 109 3.90 6.57 10.06
C ILE A 109 4.99 7.63 10.21
N LYS A 110 4.96 8.33 11.34
CA LYS A 110 6.09 9.14 11.81
C LYS A 110 6.77 8.42 12.95
N VAL A 111 8.07 8.23 12.83
CA VAL A 111 8.89 7.55 13.84
C VAL A 111 9.98 8.46 14.39
N LYS A 112 10.37 8.17 15.64
CA LYS A 112 11.53 8.75 16.32
C LYS A 112 12.38 7.65 16.93
N LYS A 113 13.65 7.95 17.18
CA LYS A 113 14.49 7.09 18.02
C LYS A 113 13.89 7.03 19.43
N LYS A 114 13.86 5.85 20.03
CA LYS A 114 13.57 5.67 21.47
C LYS A 114 14.65 6.30 22.35
#